data_AF-A0AA39LV88-F1
#
_entry.id   AF-A0AA39LV88-F1
#
_cell.length_a   1.000
_cell.length_b   1.000
_cell.length_c   1.000
_cell.angle_alpha   90.00
_cell.angle_beta   90.00
_cell.angle_gamma   90.00
#
_symmetry.space_group_name_H-M   'P 1'
#
loop_
_entity.id
_entity.type
_entity.pdbx_description
1 polymer ?
#
loop_
_entity_poly.entity_id
_entity_poly.type
_entity_poly.pdbx_seq_one_letter_code
_entity_poly.pdbx_strand_id
1 'polypeptide(L)'
;MTATNEAPEIDVSPAQDGGVLKTVLQEGTGEDTPVTGDVVYVHYVGRLENGEEFDSSIKTNTPFHFTLGEGQVIKGWELVAPTMKAGEKALVKIGPKYGYGAAGRPPTIPPNSTLIFEMELLRWTGEDISPDFDGSIYKRVIAPGEKHKNPSDFARVKVHAVGEYNGQAFLDEDLDYILGEGSIYNLPDGVDKALRRFTKGEKARVTLSTPYNYGTEPPKGLEVEIPPNAEIVFVLFLKDFEAKHLWEMDEVEKLAEAAEHKEKGNMFLKANNYKVALDKYRAVISMLETDRNVSDERKVEWRNMRVTCYTNSALVELKRGQAAEAIRLCQKVLEQDANNVKGVYRMAEALSMRKDYEEAIKNYQRVIELDPSNKAALQKMNECAQKLEAQKNAEKKRYAKLFKKMRTEDEDVSKVVTDVVDAAAVQ
;
A
#
# COMPACT_ATOMS: atom_id res chain seq x y z
N MET A 1 9.40 62.59 -12.89
CA MET A 1 9.96 61.50 -12.07
C MET A 1 8.89 60.43 -11.98
N THR A 2 8.96 59.44 -12.86
CA THR A 2 8.09 58.27 -12.83
C THR A 2 8.61 57.33 -11.76
N ALA A 3 7.92 57.25 -10.62
CA ALA A 3 8.16 56.20 -9.65
C ALA A 3 7.79 54.87 -10.31
N THR A 4 8.79 54.07 -10.67
CA THR A 4 8.59 52.66 -11.01
C THR A 4 8.08 51.99 -9.74
N ASN A 5 6.85 51.51 -9.80
CA ASN A 5 6.20 50.80 -8.71
C ASN A 5 6.81 49.40 -8.66
N GLU A 6 8.07 49.29 -8.23
CA GLU A 6 8.75 48.00 -8.03
C GLU A 6 8.10 47.30 -6.85
N ALA A 7 7.79 46.02 -7.01
CA ALA A 7 7.26 45.19 -5.93
C ALA A 7 8.26 45.21 -4.75
N PRO A 8 7.77 45.27 -3.51
CA PRO A 8 8.65 45.42 -2.35
C PRO A 8 9.57 44.21 -2.18
N GLU A 9 10.85 44.47 -1.87
CA GLU A 9 11.79 43.43 -1.45
C GLU A 9 11.51 43.08 0.03
N ILE A 10 11.37 41.79 0.31
CA ILE A 10 11.12 41.24 1.64
C ILE A 10 12.36 40.47 2.08
N ASP A 11 12.95 40.84 3.22
CA ASP A 11 14.05 40.09 3.81
C ASP A 11 13.51 38.86 4.56
N VAL A 12 13.84 37.67 4.05
CA VAL A 12 13.41 36.39 4.63
C VAL A 12 14.53 35.71 5.44
N SER A 13 15.66 36.39 5.64
CA SER A 13 16.73 35.88 6.48
C SER A 13 16.33 35.91 7.97
N PRO A 14 16.71 34.91 8.77
CA PRO A 14 16.38 34.88 10.21
C PRO A 14 16.94 36.07 10.99
N ALA A 15 18.08 36.60 10.55
CA ALA A 15 18.75 37.73 11.20
C ALA A 15 18.32 39.10 10.65
N GLN A 16 17.45 39.13 9.64
CA GLN A 16 17.09 40.35 8.89
C GLN A 16 18.35 41.12 8.43
N ASP A 17 19.32 40.37 7.90
CA ASP A 17 20.65 40.86 7.54
C ASP A 17 20.80 41.25 6.06
N GLY A 18 19.70 41.29 5.32
CA GLY A 18 19.66 41.53 3.88
C GLY A 18 20.26 40.39 3.05
N GLY A 19 20.58 39.25 3.67
CA GLY A 19 21.28 38.16 3.01
C GLY A 19 20.39 37.29 2.13
N VAL A 20 19.07 37.33 2.30
CA VAL A 20 18.10 36.64 1.45
C VAL A 20 16.89 37.54 1.24
N LEU A 21 16.78 38.15 0.07
CA LEU A 21 15.70 39.06 -0.29
C LEU A 21 14.78 38.39 -1.31
N LYS A 22 13.46 38.49 -1.10
CA LYS A 22 12.42 37.96 -1.99
C LYS A 22 11.56 39.10 -2.52
N THR A 23 11.30 39.10 -3.82
CA THR A 23 10.35 40.00 -4.48
C THR A 23 9.33 39.16 -5.23
N VAL A 24 8.05 39.28 -4.89
CA VAL A 24 6.99 38.53 -5.57
C VAL A 24 6.74 39.15 -6.95
N LEU A 25 6.92 38.35 -8.00
CA LEU A 25 6.66 38.72 -9.40
C LEU A 25 5.25 38.33 -9.83
N GLN A 26 4.76 37.20 -9.29
CA GLN A 26 3.41 36.71 -9.49
C GLN A 26 2.93 36.05 -8.20
N GLU A 27 1.76 36.46 -7.71
CA GLU A 27 1.12 35.84 -6.56
C GLU A 27 0.77 34.38 -6.83
N GLY A 28 0.93 33.55 -5.79
CA GLY A 28 0.44 32.18 -5.80
C GLY A 28 -1.04 32.07 -5.39
N THR A 29 -1.49 30.85 -5.20
CA THR A 29 -2.86 30.51 -4.79
C THR A 29 -2.86 29.79 -3.44
N GLY A 30 -3.96 29.95 -2.70
CA GLY A 30 -4.09 29.38 -1.35
C GLY A 30 -3.32 30.16 -0.28
N GLU A 31 -3.40 29.67 0.95
CA GLU A 31 -2.69 30.23 2.11
C GLU A 31 -1.59 29.29 2.64
N ASP A 32 -1.58 28.02 2.21
CA ASP A 32 -0.58 27.05 2.64
C ASP A 32 0.76 27.29 1.94
N THR A 33 1.84 27.00 2.66
CA THR A 33 3.21 26.99 2.15
C THR A 33 3.89 25.66 2.55
N PRO A 34 4.98 25.25 1.87
CA PRO A 34 5.69 24.04 2.24
C PRO A 34 6.34 24.18 3.63
N VAL A 35 6.36 23.09 4.39
CA VAL A 35 7.00 23.00 5.71
C VAL A 35 8.15 22.01 5.67
N THR A 36 9.02 22.04 6.68
CA THR A 36 10.13 21.09 6.81
C THR A 36 9.64 19.64 6.66
N GLY A 37 10.30 18.89 5.78
CA GLY A 37 9.94 17.52 5.39
C GLY A 37 9.13 17.43 4.09
N ASP A 38 8.53 18.52 3.61
CA ASP A 38 7.83 18.53 2.33
C ASP A 38 8.83 18.40 1.16
N VAL A 39 8.42 17.67 0.12
CA VAL A 39 9.12 17.62 -1.18
C VAL A 39 8.61 18.78 -2.03
N VAL A 40 9.47 19.76 -2.24
CA VAL A 40 9.17 21.00 -2.96
C VAL A 40 9.53 20.84 -4.43
N TYR A 41 8.65 21.22 -5.34
CA TYR A 41 8.88 21.20 -6.79
C TYR A 41 8.91 22.63 -7.33
N VAL A 42 10.04 23.01 -7.93
CA VAL A 42 10.25 24.37 -8.45
C VAL A 42 10.71 24.35 -9.90
N HIS A 43 10.30 25.37 -10.63
CA HIS A 43 11.08 25.85 -11.76
C HIS A 43 11.93 27.05 -11.33
N TYR A 44 13.10 27.18 -11.93
CA TYR A 44 14.01 28.28 -11.65
C TYR A 44 14.98 28.58 -12.80
N VAL A 45 15.48 29.82 -12.78
CA VAL A 45 16.63 30.31 -13.54
C VAL A 45 17.58 31.01 -12.57
N GLY A 46 18.83 30.57 -12.52
CA GLY A 46 19.89 31.13 -11.66
C GLY A 46 20.89 31.97 -12.46
N ARG A 47 21.10 33.21 -12.00
CA ARG A 47 22.01 34.20 -12.62
C ARG A 47 22.96 34.82 -11.59
N LEU A 48 24.15 35.19 -12.01
CA LEU A 48 25.06 36.07 -11.27
C LEU A 48 24.58 37.53 -11.36
N GLU A 49 25.08 38.41 -10.49
CA GLU A 49 24.73 39.85 -10.52
C GLU A 49 25.09 40.56 -11.84
N ASN A 50 26.03 40.01 -12.61
CA ASN A 50 26.35 40.50 -13.96
C ASN A 50 25.33 40.06 -15.04
N GLY A 51 24.29 39.29 -14.66
CA GLY A 51 23.24 38.77 -15.55
C GLY A 51 23.56 37.41 -16.19
N GLU A 52 24.77 36.90 -16.02
CA GLU A 52 25.20 35.61 -16.57
C GLU A 52 24.43 34.46 -15.94
N GLU A 53 23.75 33.67 -16.77
CA GLU A 53 23.02 32.49 -16.32
C GLU A 53 23.98 31.33 -16.06
N PHE A 54 23.95 30.77 -14.85
CA PHE A 54 24.78 29.62 -14.49
C PHE A 54 23.99 28.31 -14.42
N ASP A 55 22.67 28.36 -14.25
CA ASP A 55 21.82 27.16 -14.16
C ASP A 55 20.34 27.48 -14.46
N SER A 56 19.59 26.52 -14.99
CA SER A 56 18.16 26.69 -15.31
C SER A 56 17.45 25.34 -15.52
N SER A 57 16.37 25.13 -14.76
CA SER A 57 15.46 23.99 -14.96
C SER A 57 14.52 24.15 -16.16
N ILE A 58 14.32 25.38 -16.64
CA ILE A 58 13.45 25.67 -17.79
C ILE A 58 14.07 25.12 -19.08
N LYS A 59 15.41 25.13 -19.18
CA LYS A 59 16.14 24.62 -20.35
C LYS A 59 15.87 23.14 -20.64
N THR A 60 15.64 22.35 -19.59
CA THR A 60 15.33 20.92 -19.70
C THR A 60 13.84 20.63 -19.55
N ASN A 61 13.02 21.66 -19.33
CA ASN A 61 11.58 21.58 -19.05
C ASN A 61 11.23 20.52 -17.98
N THR A 62 12.14 20.31 -17.02
CA THR A 62 11.99 19.31 -15.96
C THR A 62 12.07 20.04 -14.62
N PRO A 63 11.01 20.05 -13.80
CA PRO A 63 11.04 20.66 -12.48
C PRO A 63 12.16 20.08 -11.61
N PHE A 64 12.84 20.94 -10.88
CA PHE A 64 13.76 20.52 -9.84
C PHE A 64 12.98 20.27 -8.56
N HIS A 65 13.36 19.24 -7.80
CA HIS A 65 12.72 18.94 -6.53
C HIS A 65 13.75 18.66 -5.44
N PHE A 66 13.39 19.01 -4.21
CA PHE A 66 14.21 18.79 -3.02
C PHE A 66 13.34 18.65 -1.78
N THR A 67 13.87 18.02 -0.73
CA THR A 67 13.20 17.90 0.57
C THR A 67 13.57 19.09 1.45
N LEU A 68 12.58 19.86 1.87
CA LEU A 68 12.78 21.08 2.65
C LEU A 68 13.31 20.75 4.06
N GLY A 69 14.41 21.37 4.47
CA GLY A 69 15.06 21.21 5.77
C GLY A 69 16.10 20.09 5.87
N GLU A 70 16.35 19.35 4.79
CA GLU A 70 17.39 18.31 4.72
C GLU A 70 18.75 18.84 4.26
N GLY A 71 18.84 20.13 3.89
CA GLY A 71 20.09 20.74 3.43
C GLY A 71 20.54 20.26 2.05
N GLN A 72 19.60 19.82 1.21
CA GLN A 72 19.86 19.37 -0.17
C GLN A 72 20.14 20.55 -1.11
N VAL A 73 19.73 21.75 -0.73
CA VAL A 73 19.92 23.00 -1.48
C VAL A 73 20.66 24.04 -0.63
N ILE A 74 21.08 25.14 -1.26
CA ILE A 74 21.72 26.25 -0.54
C ILE A 74 20.79 26.84 0.52
N LYS A 75 21.36 27.40 1.60
CA LYS A 75 20.59 27.93 2.74
C LYS A 75 19.54 28.97 2.34
N GLY A 76 19.81 29.78 1.32
CA GLY A 76 18.85 30.77 0.84
C GLY A 76 17.57 30.13 0.27
N TRP A 77 17.67 28.99 -0.40
CA TRP A 77 16.50 28.25 -0.90
C TRP A 77 15.68 27.65 0.25
N GLU A 78 16.35 27.08 1.25
CA GLU A 78 15.72 26.55 2.47
C GLU A 78 14.90 27.62 3.21
N LEU A 79 15.31 28.90 3.11
CA LEU A 79 14.63 30.03 3.73
C LEU A 79 13.48 30.59 2.88
N VAL A 80 13.60 30.54 1.56
CA VAL A 80 12.62 31.18 0.65
C VAL A 80 11.43 30.27 0.37
N ALA A 81 11.67 28.98 0.10
CA ALA A 81 10.61 28.03 -0.20
C ALA A 81 9.43 28.03 0.79
N PRO A 82 9.62 28.03 2.13
CA PRO A 82 8.51 28.07 3.09
C PRO A 82 7.71 29.38 3.11
N THR A 83 8.17 30.40 2.37
CA THR A 83 7.48 31.69 2.23
C THR A 83 6.67 31.79 0.94
N MET A 84 6.78 30.81 0.04
CA MET A 84 6.14 30.83 -1.27
C MET A 84 4.83 30.03 -1.26
N LYS A 85 3.83 30.53 -1.98
CA LYS A 85 2.54 29.86 -2.22
C LYS A 85 2.56 29.04 -3.51
N ALA A 86 1.60 28.13 -3.68
CA ALA A 86 1.49 27.31 -4.89
C ALA A 86 1.26 28.19 -6.13
N GLY A 87 2.13 28.07 -7.15
CA GLY A 87 2.14 28.88 -8.36
C GLY A 87 2.80 30.25 -8.22
N GLU A 88 3.35 30.60 -7.04
CA GLU A 88 4.05 31.89 -6.84
C GLU A 88 5.33 31.94 -7.68
N LYS A 89 5.55 33.08 -8.34
CA LYS A 89 6.83 33.41 -8.97
C LYS A 89 7.50 34.52 -8.19
N ALA A 90 8.76 34.33 -7.83
CA ALA A 90 9.53 35.29 -7.07
C ALA A 90 10.94 35.47 -7.64
N LEU A 91 11.44 36.70 -7.56
CA LEU A 91 12.85 37.02 -7.71
C LEU A 91 13.50 36.92 -6.34
N VAL A 92 14.61 36.20 -6.25
CA VAL A 92 15.25 35.84 -4.98
C VAL A 92 16.72 36.20 -5.07
N LYS A 93 17.16 37.17 -4.26
CA LYS A 93 18.56 37.59 -4.15
C LYS A 93 19.20 36.95 -2.93
N ILE A 94 20.23 36.13 -3.14
CA ILE A 94 20.90 35.34 -2.10
C ILE A 94 22.35 35.78 -2.00
N GLY A 95 22.71 36.41 -0.89
CA GLY A 95 24.09 36.77 -0.58
C GLY A 95 24.97 35.55 -0.28
N PRO A 96 26.30 35.69 -0.35
CA PRO A 96 27.23 34.56 -0.30
C PRO A 96 27.15 33.74 1.00
N LYS A 97 26.81 34.36 2.13
CA LYS A 97 26.60 33.68 3.42
C LYS A 97 25.51 32.59 3.37
N TYR A 98 24.50 32.79 2.52
CA TYR A 98 23.37 31.87 2.32
C TYR A 98 23.45 31.11 0.99
N GLY A 99 24.42 31.43 0.13
CA GLY A 99 24.77 30.72 -1.09
C GLY A 99 25.98 29.79 -0.90
N TYR A 100 27.01 29.96 -1.75
CA TYR A 100 28.21 29.11 -1.77
C TYR A 100 29.42 29.69 -1.01
N GLY A 101 29.26 30.83 -0.34
CA GLY A 101 30.30 31.45 0.50
C GLY A 101 31.62 31.75 -0.21
N ALA A 102 32.70 31.82 0.56
CA ALA A 102 34.04 32.14 0.07
C ALA A 102 34.66 31.04 -0.83
N ALA A 103 34.11 29.83 -0.83
CA ALA A 103 34.55 28.77 -1.73
C ALA A 103 33.97 28.92 -3.13
N GLY A 104 32.76 29.47 -3.26
CA GLY A 104 32.01 29.45 -4.51
C GLY A 104 31.64 28.02 -4.94
N ARG A 105 31.35 27.85 -6.22
CA ARG A 105 31.19 26.54 -6.88
C ARG A 105 31.89 26.58 -8.24
N PRO A 106 33.23 26.45 -8.27
CA PRO A 106 33.99 26.50 -9.51
C PRO A 106 33.58 25.40 -10.51
N PRO A 107 33.69 25.65 -11.83
CA PRO A 107 34.15 26.89 -12.46
C PRO A 107 33.05 27.95 -12.64
N THR A 108 31.78 27.62 -12.37
CA THR A 108 30.63 28.44 -12.76
C THR A 108 30.27 29.54 -11.78
N ILE A 109 30.46 29.32 -10.48
CA ILE A 109 30.12 30.30 -9.44
C ILE A 109 31.40 30.72 -8.70
N PRO A 110 31.85 31.98 -8.85
CA PRO A 110 33.02 32.49 -8.14
C PRO A 110 32.86 32.51 -6.60
N PRO A 111 33.98 32.63 -5.86
CA PRO A 111 33.97 32.99 -4.45
C PRO A 111 33.13 34.23 -4.14
N ASN A 112 32.40 34.19 -3.02
CA ASN A 112 31.63 35.32 -2.47
C ASN A 112 30.61 35.93 -3.43
N SER A 113 30.10 35.17 -4.40
CA SER A 113 29.06 35.66 -5.32
C SER A 113 27.70 35.79 -4.64
N THR A 114 27.01 36.88 -4.97
CA THR A 114 25.56 37.01 -4.79
C THR A 114 24.86 36.33 -5.98
N LEU A 115 23.82 35.56 -5.69
CA LEU A 115 23.06 34.81 -6.68
C LEU A 115 21.66 35.41 -6.81
N ILE A 116 21.16 35.50 -8.03
CA ILE A 116 19.81 35.94 -8.35
C ILE A 116 19.07 34.76 -8.94
N PHE A 117 17.96 34.38 -8.34
CA PHE A 117 17.09 33.32 -8.85
C PHE A 117 15.71 33.89 -9.19
N GLU A 118 15.24 33.62 -10.40
CA GLU A 118 13.80 33.67 -10.70
C GLU A 118 13.25 32.27 -10.41
N MET A 119 12.37 32.14 -9.42
CA MET A 119 11.83 30.86 -8.95
C MET A 119 10.31 30.83 -9.11
N GLU A 120 9.77 29.70 -9.56
CA GLU A 120 8.34 29.39 -9.57
C GLU A 120 8.11 28.17 -8.69
N LEU A 121 7.34 28.33 -7.60
CA LEU A 121 6.93 27.21 -6.77
C LEU A 121 5.74 26.51 -7.43
N LEU A 122 5.96 25.33 -8.02
CA LEU A 122 4.90 24.64 -8.75
C LEU A 122 3.91 23.95 -7.80
N ARG A 123 4.46 23.16 -6.88
CA ARG A 123 3.71 22.38 -5.87
C ARG A 123 4.67 21.87 -4.80
N TRP A 124 4.12 21.32 -3.74
CA TRP A 124 4.83 20.46 -2.81
C TRP A 124 3.96 19.27 -2.43
N THR A 125 4.59 18.24 -1.91
CA THR A 125 3.92 17.07 -1.34
C THR A 125 4.54 16.73 0.00
N GLY A 126 3.86 15.93 0.80
CA GLY A 126 4.53 15.23 1.91
C GLY A 126 5.59 14.25 1.40
N GLU A 127 6.25 13.55 2.32
CA GLU A 127 7.12 12.41 2.02
C GLU A 127 6.26 11.24 1.51
N ASP A 128 6.61 10.67 0.37
CA ASP A 128 6.03 9.40 -0.07
C ASP A 128 6.62 8.27 0.79
N ILE A 129 5.76 7.69 1.61
CA ILE A 129 6.10 6.59 2.53
C ILE A 129 5.40 5.29 2.13
N SER A 130 4.87 5.20 0.90
CA SER A 130 4.36 3.96 0.36
C SER A 130 5.48 2.93 0.21
N PRO A 131 5.21 1.62 0.37
CA PRO A 131 6.24 0.59 0.27
C PRO A 131 7.01 0.58 -1.05
N ASP A 132 6.35 0.96 -2.15
CA ASP A 132 6.89 0.91 -3.51
C ASP A 132 7.23 2.32 -4.06
N PHE A 133 7.13 3.37 -3.24
CA PHE A 133 7.29 4.77 -3.65
C PHE A 133 6.42 5.13 -4.87
N ASP A 134 5.16 4.68 -4.83
CA ASP A 134 4.17 4.82 -5.90
C ASP A 134 3.19 5.99 -5.67
N GLY A 135 3.40 6.80 -4.63
CA GLY A 135 2.56 7.93 -4.26
C GLY A 135 1.23 7.54 -3.61
N SER A 136 1.04 6.29 -3.20
CA SER A 136 -0.20 5.85 -2.57
C SER A 136 -0.34 6.22 -1.09
N ILE A 137 0.76 6.62 -0.43
CA ILE A 137 0.79 7.11 0.97
C ILE A 137 1.74 8.30 1.09
N TYR A 138 1.18 9.50 1.29
CA TYR A 138 1.97 10.69 1.59
C TYR A 138 1.84 11.08 3.06
N LYS A 139 2.95 11.36 3.73
CA LYS A 139 2.99 11.87 5.11
C LYS A 139 3.55 13.28 5.14
N ARG A 140 2.80 14.20 5.75
CA ARG A 140 3.21 15.59 6.00
C ARG A 140 3.24 15.85 7.50
N VAL A 141 4.42 16.12 8.05
CA VAL A 141 4.60 16.37 9.49
C VAL A 141 3.96 17.72 9.86
N ILE A 142 3.11 17.71 10.89
CA ILE A 142 2.50 18.90 11.49
C ILE A 142 3.29 19.31 12.75
N ALA A 143 3.63 18.34 13.59
CA ALA A 143 4.48 18.54 14.76
C ALA A 143 5.48 17.37 14.86
N PRO A 144 6.78 17.64 14.99
CA PRO A 144 7.78 16.59 15.05
C PRO A 144 7.70 15.82 16.38
N GLY A 145 7.95 14.51 16.33
CA GLY A 145 8.10 13.68 17.51
C GLY A 145 9.55 13.57 18.00
N GLU A 146 9.77 12.67 18.96
CA GLU A 146 11.08 12.35 19.53
C GLU A 146 11.98 11.60 18.53
N LYS A 147 13.22 12.06 18.31
CA LYS A 147 14.15 11.49 17.31
C LYS A 147 14.83 10.18 17.74
N HIS A 148 14.07 9.13 18.05
CA HIS A 148 14.62 7.90 18.64
C HIS A 148 14.20 6.61 17.96
N LYS A 149 12.90 6.33 17.92
CA LYS A 149 12.37 5.03 17.50
C LYS A 149 11.03 5.19 16.79
N ASN A 150 10.73 4.24 15.92
CA ASN A 150 9.44 4.10 15.26
C ASN A 150 8.77 2.79 15.74
N PRO A 151 7.42 2.72 15.70
CA PRO A 151 6.71 1.46 15.92
C PRO A 151 7.16 0.36 14.96
N SER A 152 7.44 -0.84 15.48
CA SER A 152 7.69 -2.04 14.68
C SER A 152 6.40 -2.72 14.26
N ASP A 153 6.50 -3.74 13.40
CA ASP A 153 5.38 -4.66 13.20
C ASP A 153 4.89 -5.21 14.54
N PHE A 154 3.57 -5.27 14.70
CA PHE A 154 2.87 -5.73 15.91
C PHE A 154 3.13 -4.88 17.17
N ALA A 155 3.75 -3.71 17.05
CA ALA A 155 3.84 -2.79 18.18
C ALA A 155 2.44 -2.33 18.62
N ARG A 156 2.23 -2.24 19.94
CA ARG A 156 1.01 -1.65 20.50
C ARG A 156 1.16 -0.14 20.48
N VAL A 157 0.29 0.54 19.76
CA VAL A 157 0.30 1.99 19.56
C VAL A 157 -0.87 2.65 20.28
N LYS A 158 -0.60 3.81 20.88
CA LYS A 158 -1.60 4.75 21.39
C LYS A 158 -1.63 5.93 20.44
N VAL A 159 -2.70 6.04 19.66
CA VAL A 159 -2.83 7.06 18.61
C VAL A 159 -4.16 7.78 18.74
N HIS A 160 -4.14 9.09 18.57
CA HIS A 160 -5.34 9.84 18.29
C HIS A 160 -5.49 9.96 16.77
N ALA A 161 -6.59 9.47 16.22
CA ALA A 161 -6.81 9.40 14.78
C ALA A 161 -8.04 10.20 14.39
N VAL A 162 -7.85 11.21 13.53
CA VAL A 162 -8.93 11.96 12.90
C VAL A 162 -8.96 11.60 11.41
N GLY A 163 -10.03 10.95 10.97
CA GLY A 163 -10.26 10.63 9.56
C GLY A 163 -11.09 11.71 8.89
N GLU A 164 -10.62 12.23 7.76
CA GLU A 164 -11.26 13.31 7.00
C GLU A 164 -11.51 12.90 5.54
N TYR A 165 -12.68 13.26 5.02
CA TYR A 165 -12.99 13.21 3.59
C TYR A 165 -13.55 14.57 3.16
N ASN A 166 -12.96 15.17 2.12
CA ASN A 166 -13.28 16.53 1.65
C ASN A 166 -13.31 17.59 2.79
N GLY A 167 -12.43 17.44 3.77
CA GLY A 167 -12.33 18.35 4.92
C GLY A 167 -13.37 18.13 6.02
N GLN A 168 -14.28 17.17 5.86
CA GLN A 168 -15.22 16.78 6.91
C GLN A 168 -14.72 15.54 7.65
N ALA A 169 -14.66 15.62 8.98
CA ALA A 169 -14.27 14.49 9.82
C ALA A 169 -15.36 13.41 9.84
N PHE A 170 -14.96 12.14 9.74
CA PHE A 170 -15.81 10.96 9.88
C PHE A 170 -15.34 10.01 11.00
N LEU A 171 -14.16 10.24 11.54
CA LEU A 171 -13.57 9.54 12.68
C LEU A 171 -12.81 10.56 13.52
N ASP A 172 -12.95 10.49 14.84
CA ASP A 172 -12.17 11.27 15.80
C ASP A 172 -12.09 10.44 17.10
N GLU A 173 -11.08 9.59 17.20
CA GLU A 173 -10.97 8.61 18.28
C GLU A 173 -9.56 8.48 18.85
N ASP A 174 -9.50 8.22 20.16
CA ASP A 174 -8.32 7.74 20.85
C ASP A 174 -8.27 6.21 20.83
N LEU A 175 -7.27 5.67 20.16
CA LEU A 175 -7.13 4.25 19.89
C LEU A 175 -5.90 3.68 20.57
N ASP A 176 -6.06 2.50 21.16
CA ASP A 176 -4.98 1.69 21.72
C ASP A 176 -5.06 0.29 21.10
N TYR A 177 -4.18 0.03 20.15
CA TYR A 177 -4.25 -1.17 19.34
C TYR A 177 -2.89 -1.63 18.83
N ILE A 178 -2.82 -2.88 18.37
CA ILE A 178 -1.60 -3.44 17.78
C ILE A 178 -1.55 -3.10 16.30
N LEU A 179 -0.41 -2.62 15.79
CA LEU A 179 -0.25 -2.35 14.36
C LEU A 179 -0.52 -3.61 13.51
N GLY A 180 -1.31 -3.41 12.46
CA GLY A 180 -1.92 -4.46 11.63
C GLY A 180 -3.35 -4.80 12.03
N GLU A 181 -3.87 -4.23 13.13
CA GLU A 181 -5.22 -4.48 13.63
C GLU A 181 -6.17 -3.28 13.44
N GLY A 182 -5.73 -2.23 12.73
CA GLY A 182 -6.47 -0.97 12.60
C GLY A 182 -7.87 -1.12 12.00
N SER A 183 -8.08 -2.14 11.15
CA SER A 183 -9.39 -2.41 10.55
C SER A 183 -10.49 -2.77 11.56
N ILE A 184 -10.16 -3.20 12.79
CA ILE A 184 -11.14 -3.38 13.87
C ILE A 184 -11.77 -2.03 14.27
N TYR A 185 -11.02 -0.95 14.11
CA TYR A 185 -11.39 0.42 14.46
C TYR A 185 -11.72 1.26 13.22
N ASN A 186 -12.11 0.60 12.12
CA ASN A 186 -12.38 1.24 10.83
C ASN A 186 -11.19 2.04 10.24
N LEU A 187 -9.95 1.73 10.63
CA LEU A 187 -8.77 2.30 9.99
C LEU A 187 -8.39 1.50 8.73
N PRO A 188 -8.07 2.17 7.61
CA PRO A 188 -7.55 1.49 6.42
C PRO A 188 -6.08 1.08 6.63
N ASP A 189 -5.62 0.07 5.88
CA ASP A 189 -4.27 -0.50 6.01
C ASP A 189 -3.14 0.54 5.85
N GLY A 190 -3.41 1.63 5.13
CA GLY A 190 -2.49 2.76 4.98
C GLY A 190 -2.17 3.47 6.29
N VAL A 191 -3.11 3.51 7.25
CA VAL A 191 -2.85 4.10 8.58
C VAL A 191 -1.81 3.29 9.34
N ASP A 192 -1.96 1.97 9.37
CA ASP A 192 -0.98 1.08 9.98
C ASP A 192 0.40 1.21 9.33
N LYS A 193 0.45 1.29 8.00
CA LYS A 193 1.71 1.50 7.25
C LYS A 193 2.34 2.84 7.59
N ALA A 194 1.53 3.89 7.65
CA ALA A 194 1.99 5.22 7.98
C ALA A 194 2.56 5.29 9.40
N LEU A 195 1.88 4.72 10.41
CA LEU A 195 2.33 4.77 11.80
C LEU A 195 3.70 4.12 12.05
N ARG A 196 4.13 3.17 11.22
CA ARG A 196 5.51 2.63 11.25
C ARG A 196 6.59 3.65 10.89
N ARG A 197 6.18 4.80 10.32
CA ARG A 197 7.05 5.93 9.95
C ARG A 197 6.86 7.11 10.88
N PHE A 198 6.12 6.96 11.98
CA PHE A 198 5.94 7.99 13.00
C PHE A 198 6.93 7.79 14.14
N THR A 199 7.23 8.86 14.83
CA THR A 199 7.95 8.86 16.11
C THR A 199 7.00 9.21 17.26
N LYS A 200 7.37 8.85 18.50
CA LYS A 200 6.56 9.19 19.68
C LYS A 200 6.38 10.71 19.78
N GLY A 201 5.14 11.16 19.97
CA GLY A 201 4.77 12.57 20.01
C GLY A 201 4.61 13.23 18.64
N GLU A 202 4.83 12.51 17.54
CA GLU A 202 4.65 13.06 16.19
C GLU A 202 3.17 13.23 15.85
N LYS A 203 2.82 14.40 15.31
CA LYS A 203 1.54 14.66 14.67
C LYS A 203 1.78 14.88 13.18
N ALA A 204 1.06 14.17 12.33
CA ALA A 204 1.19 14.31 10.88
C ALA A 204 -0.15 14.08 10.16
N ARG A 205 -0.28 14.71 8.99
CA ARG A 205 -1.34 14.47 8.02
C ARG A 205 -0.87 13.38 7.07
N VAL A 206 -1.69 12.36 6.89
CA VAL A 206 -1.43 11.21 6.02
C VAL A 206 -2.51 11.18 4.95
N THR A 207 -2.12 11.31 3.69
CA THR A 207 -3.02 11.15 2.55
C THR A 207 -2.89 9.74 2.00
N LEU A 208 -4.03 9.04 1.88
CA LEU A 208 -4.11 7.65 1.47
C LEU A 208 -4.90 7.52 0.17
N SER A 209 -4.27 6.90 -0.81
CA SER A 209 -4.86 6.51 -2.09
C SER A 209 -4.85 4.99 -2.25
N THR A 210 -5.50 4.48 -3.30
CA THR A 210 -5.51 3.04 -3.63
C THR A 210 -4.07 2.52 -3.78
N PRO A 211 -3.70 1.36 -3.20
CA PRO A 211 -4.55 0.36 -2.54
C PRO A 211 -4.64 0.51 -1.00
N TYR A 212 -4.15 1.59 -0.42
CA TYR A 212 -4.02 1.76 1.03
C TYR A 212 -5.11 2.62 1.69
N ASN A 213 -6.07 3.08 0.91
CA ASN A 213 -7.32 3.68 1.37
C ASN A 213 -8.37 2.59 1.72
N TYR A 214 -9.65 2.96 1.72
CA TYR A 214 -10.75 2.03 1.95
C TYR A 214 -11.11 1.12 0.75
N GLY A 215 -10.46 1.30 -0.41
CA GLY A 215 -10.71 0.50 -1.61
C GLY A 215 -12.17 0.56 -2.07
N THR A 216 -12.67 -0.55 -2.63
CA THR A 216 -14.00 -0.60 -3.25
C THR A 216 -15.18 -0.63 -2.26
N GLU A 217 -14.91 -0.88 -0.98
CA GLU A 217 -15.94 -1.08 0.05
C GLU A 217 -15.65 -0.22 1.30
N PRO A 218 -15.87 1.11 1.21
CA PRO A 218 -15.69 1.98 2.35
C PRO A 218 -16.67 1.69 3.50
N PRO A 219 -16.33 2.09 4.75
CA PRO A 219 -17.20 1.88 5.91
C PRO A 219 -18.57 2.52 5.68
N LYS A 220 -19.63 1.77 5.99
CA LYS A 220 -21.02 2.22 5.86
C LYS A 220 -21.53 2.79 7.18
N GLY A 221 -22.51 3.68 7.11
CA GLY A 221 -23.15 4.28 8.29
C GLY A 221 -22.35 5.41 8.93
N LEU A 222 -21.32 5.92 8.24
CA LEU A 222 -20.66 7.17 8.59
C LEU A 222 -21.57 8.36 8.28
N GLU A 223 -21.40 9.47 9.02
CA GLU A 223 -22.10 10.73 8.73
C GLU A 223 -21.69 11.30 7.37
N VAL A 224 -20.47 11.01 6.92
CA VAL A 224 -19.94 11.37 5.61
C VAL A 224 -19.93 10.13 4.72
N GLU A 225 -20.62 10.20 3.58
CA GLU A 225 -20.58 9.12 2.60
C GLU A 225 -19.27 9.18 1.82
N ILE A 226 -18.47 8.12 1.96
CA ILE A 226 -17.17 7.98 1.29
C ILE A 226 -17.38 7.15 0.01
N PRO A 227 -17.03 7.66 -1.19
CA PRO A 227 -17.09 6.88 -2.41
C PRO A 227 -16.05 5.75 -2.47
N PRO A 228 -16.31 4.67 -3.23
CA PRO A 228 -15.30 3.65 -3.53
C PRO A 228 -14.01 4.24 -4.11
N ASN A 229 -12.87 3.77 -3.60
CA ASN A 229 -11.51 4.18 -3.98
C ASN A 229 -11.21 5.67 -3.77
N ALA A 230 -12.02 6.39 -2.99
CA ALA A 230 -11.75 7.78 -2.68
C ALA A 230 -10.39 7.96 -1.99
N GLU A 231 -9.71 9.06 -2.31
CA GLU A 231 -8.57 9.51 -1.52
C GLU A 231 -9.09 9.98 -0.15
N ILE A 232 -8.43 9.53 0.91
CA ILE A 232 -8.82 9.81 2.31
C ILE A 232 -7.64 10.41 3.03
N VAL A 233 -7.92 11.32 3.97
CA VAL A 233 -6.90 11.90 4.83
C VAL A 233 -7.08 11.41 6.25
N PHE A 234 -5.96 11.15 6.92
CA PHE A 234 -5.91 10.96 8.36
C PHE A 234 -4.94 11.96 9.00
N VAL A 235 -5.40 12.70 10.00
CA VAL A 235 -4.52 13.44 10.91
C VAL A 235 -4.27 12.53 12.11
N LEU A 236 -3.03 12.06 12.23
CA LEU A 236 -2.63 11.11 13.27
C LEU A 236 -1.72 11.80 14.27
N PHE A 237 -1.92 11.52 15.55
CA PHE A 237 -1.01 11.90 16.63
C PHE A 237 -0.61 10.65 17.40
N LEU A 238 0.64 10.20 17.19
CA LEU A 238 1.18 9.03 17.88
C LEU A 238 1.60 9.43 19.30
N LYS A 239 0.73 9.18 20.28
CA LYS A 239 0.96 9.55 21.68
C LYS A 239 2.08 8.72 22.31
N ASP A 240 2.02 7.41 22.09
CA ASP A 240 2.99 6.48 22.63
C ASP A 240 2.98 5.17 21.84
N PHE A 241 4.01 4.36 22.00
CA PHE A 241 3.99 2.98 21.54
C PHE A 241 4.89 2.09 22.38
N GLU A 242 4.49 0.84 22.53
CA GLU A 242 5.29 -0.23 23.12
C GLU A 242 5.82 -1.08 21.97
N ALA A 243 7.10 -0.92 21.66
CA ALA A 243 7.82 -1.80 20.74
C ALA A 243 8.81 -2.63 21.55
N LYS A 244 8.42 -3.86 21.91
CA LYS A 244 9.40 -4.93 22.06
C LYS A 244 9.66 -5.47 20.66
N HIS A 245 10.89 -5.40 20.20
CA HIS A 245 11.22 -6.07 18.96
C HIS A 245 11.16 -7.58 19.15
N LEU A 246 10.81 -8.30 18.08
CA LEU A 246 10.79 -9.76 18.02
C LEU A 246 12.08 -10.41 18.58
N TRP A 247 13.25 -9.80 18.40
CA TRP A 247 14.53 -10.31 18.95
C TRP A 247 14.76 -10.00 20.44
N GLU A 248 14.00 -9.08 21.03
CA GLU A 248 14.03 -8.77 22.47
C GLU A 248 13.16 -9.74 23.27
N MET A 249 12.30 -10.49 22.58
CA MET A 249 11.42 -11.49 23.20
C MET A 249 12.12 -12.84 23.29
N ASP A 250 11.95 -13.51 24.43
CA ASP A 250 12.32 -14.91 24.57
C ASP A 250 11.30 -15.84 23.86
N GLU A 251 11.62 -17.12 23.77
CA GLU A 251 10.77 -18.09 23.07
C GLU A 251 9.39 -18.30 23.74
N VAL A 252 9.32 -18.10 25.06
CA VAL A 252 8.08 -18.25 25.84
C VAL A 252 7.16 -17.07 25.56
N GLU A 253 7.70 -15.86 25.59
CA GLU A 253 6.97 -14.63 25.25
C GLU A 253 6.43 -14.70 23.81
N LYS A 254 7.25 -15.11 22.84
CA LYS A 254 6.83 -15.27 21.43
C LYS A 254 5.70 -16.27 21.26
N LEU A 255 5.76 -17.42 21.94
CA LEU A 255 4.69 -18.41 21.87
C LEU A 255 3.40 -17.93 22.54
N ALA A 256 3.50 -17.18 23.64
CA ALA A 256 2.35 -16.58 24.29
C ALA A 256 1.66 -15.55 23.38
N GLU A 257 2.43 -14.68 22.73
CA GLU A 257 1.91 -13.71 21.77
C GLU A 257 1.31 -14.39 20.53
N ALA A 258 1.97 -15.43 20.00
CA ALA A 258 1.43 -16.24 18.91
C ALA A 258 0.08 -16.87 19.27
N ALA A 259 -0.03 -17.40 20.48
CA ALA A 259 -1.25 -18.00 20.98
C ALA A 259 -2.38 -16.97 21.11
N GLU A 260 -2.08 -15.76 21.62
CA GLU A 260 -3.04 -14.68 21.73
C GLU A 260 -3.58 -14.24 20.36
N HIS A 261 -2.69 -13.99 19.39
CA HIS A 261 -3.10 -13.65 18.03
C HIS A 261 -3.92 -14.77 17.39
N LYS A 262 -3.52 -16.03 17.54
CA LYS A 262 -4.30 -17.18 17.03
C LYS A 262 -5.70 -17.23 17.65
N GLU A 263 -5.84 -17.02 18.95
CA GLU A 263 -7.17 -17.01 19.60
C GLU A 263 -8.03 -15.82 19.17
N LYS A 264 -7.44 -14.62 19.03
CA LYS A 264 -8.13 -13.48 18.40
C LYS A 264 -8.60 -13.82 16.98
N GLY A 265 -7.74 -14.46 16.17
CA GLY A 265 -8.09 -14.93 14.84
C GLY A 265 -9.28 -15.91 14.85
N ASN A 266 -9.31 -16.84 15.82
CA ASN A 266 -10.43 -17.76 16.01
C ASN A 266 -11.72 -17.01 16.37
N MET A 267 -11.64 -15.99 17.24
CA MET A 267 -12.79 -15.17 17.61
C MET A 267 -13.36 -14.41 16.40
N PHE A 268 -12.52 -13.76 15.60
CA PHE A 268 -12.97 -13.03 14.41
C PHE A 268 -13.51 -13.96 13.32
N LEU A 269 -12.92 -15.15 13.16
CA LEU A 269 -13.46 -16.19 12.28
C LEU A 269 -14.87 -16.61 12.71
N LYS A 270 -15.12 -16.80 14.01
CA LYS A 270 -16.46 -17.12 14.53
C LYS A 270 -17.46 -15.97 14.30
N ALA A 271 -16.98 -14.73 14.35
CA ALA A 271 -17.76 -13.54 14.04
C ALA A 271 -17.94 -13.26 12.53
N ASN A 272 -17.43 -14.13 11.66
CA ASN A 272 -17.38 -13.95 10.20
C ASN A 272 -16.61 -12.68 9.75
N ASN A 273 -15.79 -12.08 10.62
CA ASN A 273 -14.90 -10.99 10.24
C ASN A 273 -13.61 -11.58 9.64
N TYR A 274 -13.71 -11.99 8.38
CA TYR A 274 -12.68 -12.75 7.70
C TYR A 274 -11.38 -11.98 7.46
N LYS A 275 -11.45 -10.66 7.19
CA LYS A 275 -10.27 -9.82 6.96
C LYS A 275 -9.38 -9.82 8.21
N VAL A 276 -9.96 -9.41 9.35
CA VAL A 276 -9.23 -9.36 10.63
C VAL A 276 -8.74 -10.74 11.04
N ALA A 277 -9.54 -11.79 10.84
CA ALA A 277 -9.12 -13.16 11.15
C ALA A 277 -7.84 -13.57 10.38
N LEU A 278 -7.78 -13.28 9.08
CA LEU A 278 -6.59 -13.55 8.26
C LEU A 278 -5.39 -12.73 8.70
N ASP A 279 -5.59 -11.47 9.06
CA ASP A 279 -4.50 -10.61 9.53
C ASP A 279 -3.90 -11.14 10.84
N LYS A 280 -4.72 -11.66 11.77
CA LYS A 280 -4.20 -12.33 12.98
C LYS A 280 -3.39 -13.58 12.67
N TYR A 281 -3.88 -14.45 11.81
CA TYR A 281 -3.14 -15.66 11.45
C TYR A 281 -1.85 -15.31 10.71
N ARG A 282 -1.86 -14.29 9.84
CA ARG A 282 -0.68 -13.80 9.14
C ARG A 282 0.36 -13.24 10.11
N ALA A 283 -0.06 -12.53 11.15
CA ALA A 283 0.82 -12.04 12.21
C ALA A 283 1.62 -13.18 12.84
N VAL A 284 0.93 -14.24 13.28
CA VAL A 284 1.56 -15.44 13.84
C VAL A 284 2.51 -16.10 12.85
N ILE A 285 2.07 -16.29 11.61
CA ILE A 285 2.88 -16.93 10.57
C ILE A 285 4.17 -16.12 10.34
N SER A 286 4.06 -14.81 10.14
CA SER A 286 5.21 -13.93 9.86
C SER A 286 6.19 -13.90 11.02
N MET A 287 5.69 -13.75 12.26
CA MET A 287 6.50 -13.73 13.47
C MET A 287 7.32 -15.03 13.62
N LEU A 288 6.67 -16.18 13.43
CA LEU A 288 7.33 -17.49 13.61
C LEU A 288 8.14 -17.95 12.39
N GLU A 289 7.89 -17.42 11.19
CA GLU A 289 8.66 -17.73 9.97
C GLU A 289 10.00 -17.01 9.91
N THR A 290 10.03 -15.78 10.42
CA THR A 290 11.20 -14.92 10.37
C THR A 290 12.18 -15.18 11.50
N ASP A 291 11.76 -15.88 12.56
CA ASP A 291 12.62 -16.24 13.68
C ASP A 291 13.61 -17.36 13.33
N ARG A 292 14.88 -17.00 13.23
CA ARG A 292 15.99 -17.93 12.92
C ARG A 292 16.65 -18.52 14.17
N ASN A 293 16.32 -18.02 15.36
CA ASN A 293 17.03 -18.33 16.61
C ASN A 293 16.24 -19.27 17.52
N VAL A 294 15.29 -20.02 16.96
CA VAL A 294 14.50 -21.01 17.71
C VAL A 294 15.32 -22.26 18.04
N SER A 295 15.24 -22.71 19.30
CA SER A 295 15.86 -23.92 19.82
C SER A 295 15.36 -25.17 19.10
N ASP A 296 16.19 -26.22 19.04
CA ASP A 296 15.82 -27.48 18.40
C ASP A 296 14.58 -28.12 19.06
N GLU A 297 14.45 -27.96 20.38
CA GLU A 297 13.32 -28.46 21.16
C GLU A 297 12.01 -27.75 20.79
N ARG A 298 12.06 -26.45 20.49
CA ARG A 298 10.88 -25.64 20.19
C ARG A 298 10.48 -25.61 18.72
N LYS A 299 11.35 -26.05 17.80
CA LYS A 299 11.05 -26.08 16.35
C LYS A 299 9.75 -26.80 16.01
N VAL A 300 9.40 -27.86 16.73
CA VAL A 300 8.15 -28.60 16.53
C VAL A 300 6.94 -27.77 16.93
N GLU A 301 6.99 -27.09 18.08
CA GLU A 301 5.91 -26.20 18.54
C GLU A 301 5.72 -25.00 17.60
N TRP A 302 6.82 -24.39 17.15
CA TRP A 302 6.82 -23.32 16.14
C TRP A 302 6.11 -23.75 14.85
N ARG A 303 6.52 -24.90 14.32
CA ARG A 303 5.93 -25.47 13.11
C ARG A 303 4.44 -25.75 13.31
N ASN A 304 4.06 -26.37 14.42
CA ASN A 304 2.67 -26.72 14.71
C ASN A 304 1.78 -25.47 14.82
N MET A 305 2.28 -24.40 15.42
CA MET A 305 1.57 -23.12 15.52
C MET A 305 1.34 -22.49 14.13
N ARG A 306 2.39 -22.47 13.29
CA ARG A 306 2.29 -22.00 11.89
C ARG A 306 1.33 -22.83 11.07
N VAL A 307 1.45 -24.16 11.12
CA VAL A 307 0.56 -25.12 10.44
C VAL A 307 -0.89 -24.89 10.85
N THR A 308 -1.15 -24.66 12.14
CA THR A 308 -2.50 -24.35 12.64
C THR A 308 -3.04 -23.06 12.04
N CYS A 309 -2.23 -21.99 12.01
CA CYS A 309 -2.64 -20.70 11.45
C CYS A 309 -2.86 -20.78 9.93
N TYR A 310 -1.98 -21.45 9.18
CA TYR A 310 -2.16 -21.69 7.74
C TYR A 310 -3.44 -22.47 7.47
N THR A 311 -3.68 -23.52 8.25
CA THR A 311 -4.89 -24.33 8.15
C THR A 311 -6.10 -23.42 8.36
N ASN A 312 -6.16 -22.65 9.45
CA ASN A 312 -7.27 -21.75 9.74
C ASN A 312 -7.47 -20.65 8.69
N SER A 313 -6.41 -20.06 8.16
CA SER A 313 -6.48 -19.13 7.02
C SER A 313 -7.12 -19.79 5.79
N ALA A 314 -6.78 -21.04 5.47
CA ALA A 314 -7.41 -21.76 4.36
C ALA A 314 -8.92 -21.94 4.56
N LEU A 315 -9.38 -22.17 5.79
CA LEU A 315 -10.81 -22.20 6.11
C LEU A 315 -11.49 -20.84 5.92
N VAL A 316 -10.81 -19.75 6.30
CA VAL A 316 -11.32 -18.40 6.08
C VAL A 316 -11.49 -18.15 4.57
N GLU A 317 -10.50 -18.50 3.75
CA GLU A 317 -10.57 -18.30 2.30
C GLU A 317 -11.64 -19.16 1.62
N LEU A 318 -11.84 -20.40 2.07
CA LEU A 318 -12.98 -21.23 1.64
C LEU A 318 -14.31 -20.52 1.93
N LYS A 319 -14.48 -19.94 3.12
CA LYS A 319 -15.68 -19.17 3.49
C LYS A 319 -15.86 -17.89 2.68
N ARG A 320 -14.76 -17.28 2.21
CA ARG A 320 -14.76 -16.11 1.31
C ARG A 320 -14.99 -16.46 -0.16
N GLY A 321 -15.06 -17.74 -0.52
CA GLY A 321 -15.15 -18.16 -1.93
C GLY A 321 -13.81 -18.17 -2.67
N GLN A 322 -12.70 -17.87 -1.99
CA GLN A 322 -11.37 -17.67 -2.60
C GLN A 322 -10.61 -19.00 -2.72
N ALA A 323 -11.11 -19.90 -3.57
CA ALA A 323 -10.58 -21.25 -3.70
C ALA A 323 -9.09 -21.31 -4.09
N ALA A 324 -8.62 -20.41 -4.96
CA ALA A 324 -7.22 -20.38 -5.37
C ALA A 324 -6.27 -20.08 -4.19
N GLU A 325 -6.65 -19.14 -3.32
CA GLU A 325 -5.85 -18.78 -2.15
C GLU A 325 -5.91 -19.87 -1.08
N ALA A 326 -7.08 -20.50 -0.88
CA ALA A 326 -7.21 -21.66 0.00
C ALA A 326 -6.28 -22.83 -0.42
N ILE A 327 -6.14 -23.10 -1.74
CA ILE A 327 -5.20 -24.10 -2.27
C ILE A 327 -3.76 -23.72 -1.92
N ARG A 328 -3.36 -22.46 -2.15
CA ARG A 328 -2.00 -21.98 -1.85
C ARG A 328 -1.64 -22.16 -0.37
N LEU A 329 -2.57 -21.83 0.53
CA LEU A 329 -2.40 -22.00 1.96
C LEU A 329 -2.33 -23.48 2.36
N CYS A 330 -3.15 -24.35 1.76
CA CYS A 330 -3.09 -25.78 2.00
C CYS A 330 -1.77 -26.40 1.51
N GLN A 331 -1.19 -25.91 0.41
CA GLN A 331 0.16 -26.33 -0.03
C GLN A 331 1.19 -25.99 1.04
N LYS A 332 1.15 -24.79 1.64
CA LYS A 332 2.02 -24.40 2.75
C LYS A 332 1.86 -25.26 4.00
N VAL A 333 0.65 -25.75 4.27
CA VAL A 333 0.40 -26.74 5.32
C VAL A 333 1.12 -28.05 4.99
N LEU A 334 0.93 -28.58 3.78
CA LEU A 334 1.45 -29.90 3.38
C LEU A 334 2.97 -29.92 3.14
N GLU A 335 3.58 -28.78 2.82
CA GLU A 335 5.03 -28.60 2.80
C GLU A 335 5.66 -28.83 4.20
N GLN A 336 4.91 -28.53 5.27
CA GLN A 336 5.37 -28.64 6.66
C GLN A 336 4.88 -29.90 7.37
N ASP A 337 3.67 -30.37 7.00
CA ASP A 337 3.03 -31.56 7.53
C ASP A 337 2.26 -32.27 6.40
N ALA A 338 2.95 -33.16 5.69
CA ALA A 338 2.42 -33.87 4.52
C ALA A 338 1.20 -34.77 4.84
N ASN A 339 1.00 -35.11 6.12
CA ASN A 339 -0.11 -35.96 6.56
C ASN A 339 -1.18 -35.17 7.32
N ASN A 340 -1.19 -33.84 7.16
CA ASN A 340 -2.18 -33.00 7.83
C ASN A 340 -3.60 -33.25 7.27
N VAL A 341 -4.40 -34.04 7.99
CA VAL A 341 -5.76 -34.42 7.58
C VAL A 341 -6.64 -33.20 7.26
N LYS A 342 -6.56 -32.13 8.07
CA LYS A 342 -7.34 -30.90 7.85
C LYS A 342 -6.87 -30.13 6.61
N GLY A 343 -5.57 -30.08 6.36
CA GLY A 343 -4.98 -29.46 5.18
C GLY A 343 -5.40 -30.16 3.89
N VAL A 344 -5.28 -31.50 3.84
CA VAL A 344 -5.71 -32.29 2.67
C VAL A 344 -7.22 -32.16 2.45
N TYR A 345 -8.02 -32.18 3.51
CA TYR A 345 -9.47 -32.02 3.42
C TYR A 345 -9.86 -30.65 2.86
N ARG A 346 -9.28 -29.56 3.39
CA ARG A 346 -9.56 -28.20 2.91
C ARG A 346 -9.06 -27.98 1.48
N MET A 347 -7.96 -28.61 1.08
CA MET A 347 -7.50 -28.65 -0.31
C MET A 347 -8.56 -29.26 -1.22
N ALA A 348 -9.13 -30.41 -0.83
CA ALA A 348 -10.17 -31.10 -1.59
C ALA A 348 -11.45 -30.23 -1.72
N GLU A 349 -11.82 -29.51 -0.67
CA GLU A 349 -12.94 -28.55 -0.71
C GLU A 349 -12.67 -27.42 -1.72
N ALA A 350 -11.48 -26.83 -1.70
CA ALA A 350 -11.11 -25.76 -2.61
C ALA A 350 -11.07 -26.21 -4.08
N LEU A 351 -10.52 -27.40 -4.36
CA LEU A 351 -10.52 -28.01 -5.69
C LEU A 351 -11.95 -28.29 -6.18
N SER A 352 -12.81 -28.78 -5.29
CA SER A 352 -14.24 -29.00 -5.60
C SER A 352 -14.95 -27.69 -5.96
N MET A 353 -14.67 -26.58 -5.25
CA MET A 353 -15.21 -25.26 -5.58
C MET A 353 -14.79 -24.77 -6.96
N ARG A 354 -13.58 -25.12 -7.41
CA ARG A 354 -13.08 -24.84 -8.76
C ARG A 354 -13.59 -25.80 -9.83
N LYS A 355 -14.38 -26.81 -9.46
CA LYS A 355 -14.83 -27.92 -10.32
C LYS A 355 -13.70 -28.82 -10.82
N ASP A 356 -12.55 -28.79 -10.16
CA ASP A 356 -11.42 -29.69 -10.41
C ASP A 356 -11.69 -31.03 -9.69
N TYR A 357 -12.78 -31.71 -10.08
CA TYR A 357 -13.36 -32.82 -9.31
C TYR A 357 -12.46 -34.04 -9.25
N GLU A 358 -11.71 -34.35 -10.30
CA GLU A 358 -10.74 -35.46 -10.29
C GLU A 358 -9.69 -35.30 -9.19
N GLU A 359 -9.08 -34.12 -9.10
CA GLU A 359 -8.08 -33.83 -8.08
C GLU A 359 -8.71 -33.72 -6.69
N ALA A 360 -9.93 -33.17 -6.59
CA ALA A 360 -10.68 -33.15 -5.33
C ALA A 360 -10.94 -34.58 -4.81
N ILE A 361 -11.35 -35.51 -5.68
CA ILE A 361 -11.59 -36.92 -5.32
C ILE A 361 -10.31 -37.57 -4.81
N LYS A 362 -9.17 -37.37 -5.50
CA LYS A 362 -7.88 -37.90 -5.05
C LYS A 362 -7.52 -37.40 -3.64
N ASN A 363 -7.74 -36.10 -3.38
CA ASN A 363 -7.47 -35.54 -2.06
C ASN A 363 -8.45 -36.06 -0.99
N TYR A 364 -9.74 -36.21 -1.27
CA TYR A 364 -10.68 -36.83 -0.31
C TYR A 364 -10.34 -38.30 -0.05
N GLN A 365 -9.92 -39.05 -1.06
CA GLN A 365 -9.44 -40.41 -0.89
C GLN A 365 -8.22 -40.43 0.04
N ARG A 366 -7.28 -39.49 -0.14
CA ARG A 366 -6.13 -39.33 0.76
C ARG A 366 -6.53 -38.99 2.20
N VAL A 367 -7.59 -38.19 2.40
CA VAL A 367 -8.13 -37.94 3.75
C VAL A 367 -8.64 -39.24 4.38
N ILE A 368 -9.39 -40.06 3.64
CA ILE A 368 -9.94 -41.34 4.13
C ILE A 368 -8.82 -42.33 4.46
N GLU A 369 -7.73 -42.33 3.69
CA GLU A 369 -6.54 -43.14 3.99
C GLU A 369 -5.88 -42.73 5.31
N LEU A 370 -5.80 -41.42 5.58
CA LEU A 370 -5.19 -40.87 6.80
C LEU A 370 -6.12 -40.94 8.02
N ASP A 371 -7.43 -40.80 7.81
CA ASP A 371 -8.48 -40.87 8.83
C ASP A 371 -9.70 -41.62 8.28
N PRO A 372 -9.74 -42.96 8.42
CA PRO A 372 -10.84 -43.79 7.95
C PRO A 372 -12.19 -43.49 8.62
N SER A 373 -12.20 -42.78 9.75
CA SER A 373 -13.42 -42.41 10.48
C SER A 373 -14.10 -41.17 9.90
N ASN A 374 -13.45 -40.47 8.96
CA ASN A 374 -13.93 -39.22 8.38
C ASN A 374 -15.08 -39.44 7.38
N LYS A 375 -16.30 -39.57 7.91
CA LYS A 375 -17.53 -39.71 7.12
C LYS A 375 -17.80 -38.52 6.20
N ALA A 376 -17.37 -37.32 6.59
CA ALA A 376 -17.56 -36.11 5.79
C ALA A 376 -16.75 -36.16 4.49
N ALA A 377 -15.50 -36.65 4.54
CA ALA A 377 -14.67 -36.83 3.36
C ALA A 377 -15.28 -37.83 2.37
N LEU A 378 -15.79 -38.96 2.87
CA LEU A 378 -16.48 -39.96 2.04
C LEU A 378 -17.71 -39.38 1.34
N GLN A 379 -18.55 -38.64 2.08
CA GLN A 379 -19.71 -37.98 1.50
C GLN A 379 -19.30 -36.98 0.41
N LYS A 380 -18.33 -36.11 0.69
CA LYS A 380 -17.86 -35.10 -0.26
C LYS A 380 -17.20 -35.71 -1.49
N MET A 381 -16.48 -36.81 -1.34
CA MET A 381 -15.92 -37.58 -2.45
C MET A 381 -17.01 -38.09 -3.39
N ASN A 382 -18.08 -38.67 -2.84
CA ASN A 382 -19.22 -39.16 -3.62
C ASN A 382 -19.96 -38.01 -4.32
N GLU A 383 -20.14 -36.87 -3.65
CA GLU A 383 -20.70 -35.65 -4.26
C GLU A 383 -19.84 -35.18 -5.45
N CYS A 384 -18.51 -35.16 -5.31
CA CYS A 384 -17.60 -34.83 -6.40
C CYS A 384 -17.68 -35.84 -7.55
N ALA A 385 -17.77 -37.15 -7.26
CA ALA A 385 -17.88 -38.19 -8.28
C ALA A 385 -19.17 -38.04 -9.12
N GLN A 386 -20.30 -37.74 -8.47
CA GLN A 386 -21.55 -37.46 -9.16
C GLN A 386 -21.46 -36.22 -10.05
N LYS A 387 -20.87 -35.13 -9.54
CA LYS A 387 -20.66 -33.89 -10.31
C LYS A 387 -19.73 -34.11 -11.50
N LEU A 388 -18.69 -34.92 -11.33
CA LEU A 388 -17.76 -35.26 -12.40
C LEU A 388 -18.45 -36.05 -13.51
N GLU A 389 -19.24 -37.05 -13.15
CA GLU A 389 -20.01 -37.83 -14.12
C GLU A 389 -21.04 -36.95 -14.87
N ALA A 390 -21.69 -36.04 -14.16
CA ALA A 390 -22.57 -35.05 -14.77
C ALA A 390 -21.83 -34.13 -15.76
N GLN A 391 -20.62 -33.69 -15.41
CA GLN A 391 -19.77 -32.87 -16.30
C GLN A 391 -19.38 -33.63 -17.56
N LYS A 392 -18.89 -34.86 -17.44
CA LYS A 392 -18.54 -35.72 -18.59
C LYS A 392 -19.73 -35.95 -19.52
N ASN A 393 -20.91 -36.21 -18.94
CA ASN A 393 -22.13 -36.39 -19.72
C ASN A 393 -22.59 -35.11 -20.43
N ALA A 394 -22.48 -33.96 -19.77
CA ALA A 394 -22.79 -32.66 -20.38
C ALA A 394 -21.81 -32.32 -21.53
N GLU A 395 -20.51 -32.56 -21.33
CA GLU A 395 -19.48 -32.40 -22.36
C GLU A 395 -19.74 -33.32 -23.55
N LYS A 396 -20.01 -34.61 -23.31
CA LYS A 396 -20.36 -35.56 -24.37
C LYS A 396 -21.56 -35.10 -25.20
N LYS A 397 -22.62 -34.60 -24.55
CA LYS A 397 -23.79 -34.02 -25.25
C LYS A 397 -23.43 -32.77 -26.04
N ARG A 398 -22.60 -31.89 -25.49
CA ARG A 398 -22.13 -30.67 -26.15
C ARG A 398 -21.31 -31.00 -27.40
N TYR A 399 -20.35 -31.93 -27.30
CA TYR A 399 -19.56 -32.40 -28.44
C TYR A 399 -20.44 -33.06 -29.49
N ALA A 400 -21.37 -33.95 -29.11
CA ALA A 400 -22.30 -34.58 -30.05
C ALA A 400 -23.13 -33.55 -30.82
N LYS A 401 -23.60 -32.48 -30.16
CA LYS A 401 -24.31 -31.37 -30.81
C LYS A 401 -23.41 -30.57 -31.75
N LEU A 402 -22.16 -30.31 -31.37
CA LEU A 402 -21.19 -29.60 -32.20
C LEU A 402 -20.83 -30.39 -33.46
N PHE A 403 -20.55 -31.69 -33.34
CA PHE A 403 -20.29 -32.59 -34.47
C PHE A 403 -21.48 -32.67 -35.42
N LYS A 404 -22.72 -32.75 -34.90
CA LYS A 404 -23.93 -32.74 -35.72
C LYS A 404 -24.05 -31.43 -36.52
N LYS A 405 -23.76 -30.29 -35.89
CA LYS A 405 -23.81 -28.97 -36.53
C LYS A 405 -22.77 -28.82 -37.64
N MET A 406 -21.53 -29.23 -37.39
CA MET A 406 -20.47 -29.18 -38.41
C MET A 406 -20.82 -30.05 -39.62
N ARG A 407 -21.39 -31.25 -39.38
CA ARG A 407 -21.81 -32.13 -40.48
C ARG A 407 -22.94 -31.53 -41.32
N THR A 408 -23.90 -30.85 -40.70
CA THR A 408 -24.97 -30.17 -41.45
C THR A 408 -24.45 -28.97 -42.23
N GLU A 409 -23.47 -28.23 -41.70
CA GLU A 409 -22.83 -27.13 -42.43
C GLU A 409 -22.01 -27.62 -43.63
N ASP A 410 -21.30 -28.76 -43.50
CA ASP A 410 -20.59 -29.40 -44.62
C ASP A 410 -21.55 -29.95 -45.69
N GLU A 411 -22.68 -30.55 -45.27
CA GLU A 411 -23.73 -31.01 -46.17
C GLU A 411 -24.37 -29.82 -46.94
N ASP A 412 -24.63 -28.70 -46.27
CA ASP A 412 -25.17 -27.48 -46.89
C ASP A 412 -24.19 -26.84 -47.89
N VAL A 413 -22.89 -26.78 -47.56
CA VAL A 413 -21.85 -26.27 -48.48
C VAL A 413 -21.71 -27.19 -49.70
N SER A 414 -21.69 -28.51 -49.50
CA SER A 414 -21.63 -29.49 -50.60
C SER A 414 -22.83 -29.37 -51.53
N LYS A 415 -24.01 -29.06 -50.98
CA LYS A 415 -25.25 -28.87 -51.74
C LYS A 415 -25.23 -27.58 -52.57
N VAL A 416 -24.75 -26.48 -52.00
CA VAL A 416 -24.56 -25.22 -52.75
C VAL A 416 -23.57 -25.39 -53.90
N VAL A 417 -22.47 -26.13 -53.69
CA VAL A 417 -21.48 -26.39 -54.75
C VAL A 417 -22.07 -27.25 -55.87
N THR A 418 -22.87 -28.28 -55.55
CA THR A 418 -23.55 -29.10 -56.56
C THR A 418 -24.59 -28.31 -57.33
N ASP A 419 -25.43 -27.52 -56.65
CA ASP A 419 -26.43 -26.67 -57.29
C ASP A 419 -25.80 -25.64 -58.26
N VAL A 420 -24.62 -25.09 -57.92
CA VAL A 420 -23.87 -24.16 -58.80
C VAL A 420 -23.25 -24.88 -60.02
N VAL A 421 -22.72 -26.09 -59.83
CA VAL A 421 -22.15 -26.89 -60.93
C VAL A 421 -23.24 -27.36 -61.90
N ASP A 422 -24.38 -27.81 -61.38
CA ASP A 422 -25.52 -28.24 -62.20
C ASP A 422 -26.14 -27.05 -62.96
N ALA A 423 -26.20 -25.86 -62.37
CA ALA A 423 -26.65 -24.65 -63.06
C ALA A 423 -25.71 -24.21 -64.19
N ALA A 424 -24.41 -24.47 -64.07
CA ALA A 424 -23.41 -24.17 -65.10
C ALA A 424 -23.40 -25.19 -66.26
N ALA A 425 -23.91 -26.40 -66.06
CA ALA A 425 -23.97 -27.46 -67.09
C ALA A 425 -25.21 -27.36 -68.01
N VAL A 426 -26.15 -26.46 -67.72
CA VAL A 426 -27.40 -26.25 -68.48
C VAL A 426 -27.35 -25.01 -69.39
N GLN A 427 -26.21 -24.31 -69.44
CA GLN A 427 -25.89 -23.27 -70.44
C GLN A 427 -24.98 -23.83 -71.52
#